data_AF-A0A443YHG5-F1
#
_entry.id   AF-A0A443YHG5-F1
#
_cell.length_a   1.000
_cell.length_b   1.000
_cell.length_c   1.000
_cell.angle_alpha   90.00
_cell.angle_beta   90.00
_cell.angle_gamma   90.00
#
_symmetry.space_group_name_H-M   'P 1'
#
loop_
_entity.id
_entity.type
_entity.pdbx_description
1 polymer ?
#
loop_
_entity_poly.entity_id
_entity_poly.type
_entity_poly.pdbx_seq_one_letter_code
_entity_poly.pdbx_strand_id
1 'polypeptide(L)'
;MTHAKESKSDKTRLSNDVPTLEAEAAALTLERDKTKLAVRQLMEAEDPKNGIYHHEEIFRLQQDKLRLDVEIKFRTNKINRINLGIAELDTADGIKNGFLF
;
A
#
# COMPACT_ATOMS: atom_id res chain seq x y z
N MET A 1 -39.45 1.77 10.87
CA MET A 1 -38.74 0.68 11.59
C MET A 1 -37.92 -0.13 10.59
N THR A 2 -36.63 0.21 10.36
CA THR A 2 -35.63 -0.73 9.77
C THR A 2 -34.17 -0.21 9.68
N HIS A 3 -33.80 0.99 10.14
CA HIS A 3 -32.39 1.44 10.06
C HIS A 3 -31.38 0.62 10.89
N ALA A 4 -31.85 -0.16 11.88
CA ALA A 4 -30.96 -0.96 12.73
C ALA A 4 -30.38 -2.22 12.04
N LYS A 5 -31.00 -2.71 10.96
CA LYS A 5 -30.50 -3.90 10.24
C LYS A 5 -29.43 -3.57 9.20
N GLU A 6 -29.50 -2.40 8.56
CA GLU A 6 -28.51 -1.96 7.56
C GLU A 6 -27.12 -1.74 8.18
N SER A 7 -27.04 -1.05 9.32
CA SER A 7 -25.79 -0.77 10.04
C SER A 7 -25.02 -2.05 10.46
N LYS A 8 -25.72 -3.12 10.85
CA LYS A 8 -25.07 -4.39 11.22
C LYS A 8 -24.56 -5.17 10.01
N SER A 9 -25.26 -5.07 8.87
CA SER A 9 -24.85 -5.74 7.63
C SER A 9 -23.58 -5.14 7.04
N ASP A 10 -23.42 -3.81 7.16
CA ASP A 10 -22.26 -3.08 6.63
C ASP A 10 -21.00 -3.34 7.44
N LYS A 11 -21.12 -3.36 8.78
CA LYS A 11 -20.02 -3.69 9.69
C LYS A 11 -19.49 -5.11 9.49
N THR A 12 -20.37 -6.05 9.14
CA THR A 12 -19.99 -7.44 8.87
C THR A 12 -19.27 -7.58 7.53
N ARG A 13 -19.67 -6.80 6.51
CA ARG A 13 -19.01 -6.77 5.19
C ARG A 13 -17.60 -6.18 5.28
N LEU A 14 -17.45 -5.03 5.92
CA LEU A 14 -16.15 -4.38 6.12
C LEU A 14 -15.17 -5.29 6.89
N SER A 15 -15.65 -6.02 7.91
CA SER A 15 -14.83 -6.97 8.66
C SER A 15 -14.35 -8.16 7.81
N ASN A 16 -15.07 -8.55 6.76
CA ASN A 16 -14.68 -9.64 5.87
C ASN A 16 -13.64 -9.21 4.82
N ASP A 17 -13.41 -7.91 4.65
CA ASP A 17 -12.43 -7.37 3.69
C ASP A 17 -11.01 -7.33 4.27
N VAL A 18 -10.86 -7.38 5.59
CA VAL A 18 -9.55 -7.31 6.27
C VAL A 18 -8.60 -8.42 5.81
N PRO A 19 -8.99 -9.72 5.80
CA PRO A 19 -8.09 -10.80 5.35
C PRO A 19 -7.64 -10.63 3.91
N THR A 20 -8.51 -10.11 3.03
CA THR A 20 -8.18 -9.82 1.63
C THR A 20 -7.15 -8.70 1.54
N LEU A 21 -7.37 -7.60 2.25
CA LEU A 21 -6.44 -6.46 2.28
C LEU A 21 -5.08 -6.85 2.88
N GLU A 22 -5.05 -7.73 3.88
CA GLU A 22 -3.83 -8.28 4.47
C GLU A 22 -3.06 -9.13 3.48
N ALA A 23 -3.75 -10.03 2.75
CA ALA A 23 -3.14 -10.86 1.71
C ALA A 23 -2.55 -10.00 0.59
N GLU A 24 -3.26 -8.97 0.14
CA GLU A 24 -2.77 -8.03 -0.86
C GLU A 24 -1.54 -7.24 -0.38
N ALA A 25 -1.58 -6.71 0.85
CA ALA A 25 -0.47 -5.98 1.43
C ALA A 25 0.78 -6.87 1.59
N ALA A 26 0.60 -8.14 1.94
CA ALA A 26 1.68 -9.12 2.02
C ALA A 26 2.29 -9.40 0.63
N ALA A 27 1.46 -9.58 -0.40
CA ALA A 27 1.91 -9.79 -1.78
C ALA A 27 2.74 -8.61 -2.30
N LEU A 28 2.28 -7.38 -2.05
CA LEU A 28 2.99 -6.16 -2.44
C LEU A 28 4.27 -5.95 -1.65
N THR A 29 4.29 -6.34 -0.38
CA THR A 29 5.50 -6.29 0.45
C THR A 29 6.58 -7.22 -0.12
N LEU A 30 6.19 -8.42 -0.53
CA LEU A 30 7.08 -9.37 -1.18
C LEU A 30 7.60 -8.82 -2.53
N GLU A 31 6.74 -8.20 -3.34
CA GLU A 31 7.14 -7.54 -4.58
C GLU A 31 8.14 -6.40 -4.32
N ARG A 32 7.87 -5.55 -3.32
CA ARG A 32 8.75 -4.45 -2.90
C ARG A 32 10.13 -4.97 -2.49
N ASP A 33 10.19 -6.08 -1.75
CA ASP A 33 11.44 -6.70 -1.33
C ASP A 33 12.22 -7.28 -2.50
N LYS A 34 11.55 -7.88 -3.49
CA LYS A 34 12.17 -8.29 -4.75
C LYS A 34 12.74 -7.11 -5.52
N THR A 35 12.00 -6.01 -5.65
CA THR A 35 12.47 -4.79 -6.32
C THR A 35 13.71 -4.22 -5.62
N LYS A 36 13.74 -4.20 -4.29
CA LYS A 36 14.94 -3.78 -3.53
C LYS A 36 16.14 -4.67 -3.82
N LEU A 37 15.94 -5.98 -3.88
CA LEU A 37 17.00 -6.93 -4.20
C LEU A 37 17.52 -6.70 -5.63
N ALA A 38 16.63 -6.50 -6.60
CA ALA A 38 17.00 -6.22 -7.99
C ALA A 38 17.81 -4.92 -8.12
N VAL A 39 17.40 -3.84 -7.44
CA VAL A 39 18.20 -2.59 -7.40
C VAL A 39 19.60 -2.86 -6.88
N ARG A 40 19.73 -3.61 -5.79
CA ARG A 40 21.03 -3.94 -5.21
C ARG A 40 21.90 -4.75 -6.18
N GLN A 41 21.32 -5.75 -6.85
CA GLN A 41 22.03 -6.57 -7.82
C GLN A 41 22.52 -5.74 -9.01
N LEU A 42 21.70 -4.79 -9.51
CA LEU A 42 22.11 -3.89 -10.59
C LEU A 42 23.23 -2.97 -10.17
N MET A 43 23.18 -2.40 -8.96
CA MET A 43 24.27 -1.59 -8.42
C MET A 43 25.57 -2.38 -8.26
N GLU A 44 25.48 -3.64 -7.81
CA GLU A 44 26.64 -4.55 -7.69
C GLU A 44 27.19 -4.97 -9.06
N ALA A 45 26.37 -4.97 -10.11
CA ALA A 45 26.75 -5.28 -11.48
C ALA A 45 27.35 -4.09 -12.25
N GLU A 46 27.24 -2.86 -11.74
CA GLU A 46 27.89 -1.70 -12.35
C GLU A 46 29.41 -1.84 -12.29
N ASP A 47 30.06 -1.62 -13.43
CA ASP A 47 31.51 -1.54 -13.53
C ASP A 47 31.91 -0.23 -14.21
N PRO A 48 32.15 0.83 -13.41
CA PRO A 48 32.53 2.13 -13.94
C PRO A 48 33.84 2.11 -14.74
N LYS A 49 34.75 1.16 -14.47
CA LYS A 49 36.03 1.07 -15.19
C LYS A 49 35.84 0.57 -16.61
N ASN A 50 34.83 -0.28 -16.83
CA ASN A 50 34.45 -0.79 -18.13
C ASN A 50 33.26 -0.04 -18.76
N GLY A 51 32.80 1.04 -18.12
CA GLY A 51 31.69 1.87 -18.61
C GLY A 51 30.31 1.21 -18.50
N ILE A 52 30.16 0.20 -17.64
CA ILE A 52 28.89 -0.50 -17.41
C ILE A 52 28.12 0.24 -16.32
N TYR A 53 26.98 0.82 -16.70
CA TYR A 53 26.07 1.54 -15.81
C TYR A 53 24.64 1.07 -16.03
N HIS A 54 23.87 1.00 -14.95
CA HIS A 54 22.47 0.56 -14.94
C HIS A 54 21.52 1.64 -14.41
N HIS A 55 21.94 2.91 -14.47
CA HIS A 55 21.24 4.06 -13.90
C HIS A 55 19.76 4.16 -14.30
N GLU A 56 19.40 3.93 -15.57
CA GLU A 56 18.01 3.99 -16.03
C GLU A 56 17.14 2.91 -15.36
N GLU A 57 17.63 1.66 -15.37
CA GLU A 57 16.93 0.52 -14.77
C GLU A 57 16.80 0.68 -13.25
N ILE A 58 17.89 1.10 -12.58
CA ILE A 58 17.89 1.41 -11.15
C ILE A 58 16.84 2.49 -10.84
N PHE A 59 16.78 3.55 -11.63
CA PHE A 59 15.82 4.63 -11.44
C PHE A 59 14.37 4.15 -11.61
N ARG A 60 14.08 3.32 -12.62
CA ARG A 60 12.75 2.74 -12.82
C ARG A 60 12.33 1.86 -11.65
N LEU A 61 13.20 0.97 -11.20
CA LEU A 61 12.92 0.11 -10.04
C LEU A 61 12.73 0.92 -8.75
N GLN A 62 13.44 2.05 -8.60
CA GLN A 62 13.21 2.95 -7.46
C GLN A 62 11.84 3.65 -7.52
N GLN A 63 11.37 4.03 -8.71
CA GLN A 63 10.01 4.55 -8.90
C GLN A 63 8.96 3.48 -8.55
N ASP A 64 9.17 2.24 -9.02
CA ASP A 64 8.26 1.13 -8.73
C ASP A 64 8.23 0.79 -7.24
N LYS A 65 9.39 0.78 -6.57
CA LYS A 65 9.47 0.63 -5.12
C LYS A 65 8.61 1.69 -4.41
N LEU A 66 8.67 2.95 -4.86
CA LEU A 66 7.88 4.03 -4.28
C LEU A 66 6.37 3.81 -4.48
N ARG A 67 5.95 3.39 -5.68
CA ARG A 67 4.56 3.00 -5.97
C ARG A 67 4.10 1.90 -5.02
N LEU A 68 4.90 0.83 -4.87
CA LEU A 68 4.59 -0.30 -4.00
C LEU A 68 4.49 0.12 -2.53
N ASP A 69 5.40 0.95 -2.04
CA ASP A 69 5.36 1.46 -0.66
C ASP A 69 4.07 2.27 -0.39
N VAL A 70 3.60 3.06 -1.36
CA VAL A 70 2.35 3.82 -1.26
C VAL A 70 1.13 2.89 -1.27
N GLU A 71 1.12 1.91 -2.16
CA GLU A 71 0.05 0.93 -2.26
C GLU A 71 -0.11 0.05 -1.01
N ILE A 72 1.00 -0.31 -0.38
CA ILE A 72 0.99 -1.00 0.93
C ILE A 72 0.36 -0.08 1.99
N LYS A 73 0.77 1.20 2.04
CA LYS A 73 0.19 2.18 2.99
C LYS A 73 -1.31 2.33 2.83
N PHE A 74 -1.83 2.41 1.60
CA PHE A 74 -3.28 2.51 1.37
C PHE A 74 -4.04 1.32 1.94
N ARG A 75 -3.55 0.10 1.74
CA ARG A 75 -4.16 -1.13 2.26
C ARG A 75 -4.09 -1.20 3.79
N THR A 76 -2.93 -0.92 4.37
CA THR A 76 -2.74 -0.85 5.83
C THR A 76 -3.64 0.21 6.47
N ASN A 77 -3.74 1.40 5.86
CA ASN A 77 -4.61 2.47 6.35
C ASN A 77 -6.09 2.07 6.25
N LYS A 78 -6.49 1.35 5.19
CA LYS A 78 -7.85 0.82 5.05
C LYS A 78 -8.16 -0.22 6.14
N ILE A 79 -7.24 -1.16 6.40
CA ILE A 79 -7.37 -2.12 7.51
C ILE A 79 -7.51 -1.39 8.85
N ASN A 80 -6.67 -0.39 9.10
CA ASN A 80 -6.72 0.39 10.34
C ASN A 80 -8.06 1.11 10.50
N ARG A 81 -8.62 1.70 9.43
CA ARG A 81 -9.94 2.35 9.45
C ARG A 81 -11.06 1.35 9.76
N ILE A 82 -11.03 0.17 9.13
CA ILE A 82 -11.99 -0.90 9.39
C ILE A 82 -11.92 -1.34 10.86
N ASN A 83 -10.70 -1.55 11.38
CA ASN A 83 -10.48 -1.97 12.77
C ASN A 83 -10.93 -0.90 13.79
N LEU A 84 -10.79 0.38 13.45
CA LEU A 84 -11.27 1.51 14.27
C LEU A 84 -12.79 1.73 14.13
N GLY A 85 -13.46 1.05 13.19
CA GLY A 85 -14.90 1.21 12.95
C GLY A 85 -15.29 2.55 12.34
N ILE A 86 -14.35 3.24 11.67
CA ILE A 86 -14.60 4.49 10.95
C ILE A 86 -15.22 4.12 9.60
N ALA A 87 -16.52 4.39 9.42
CA ALA A 87 -17.22 4.13 8.16
C ALA A 87 -16.69 5.09 7.06
N GLU A 88 -16.67 4.63 5.80
CA GLU A 88 -16.16 5.41 4.67
C GLU A 88 -16.92 6.74 4.43
N LEU A 89 -18.06 6.98 5.10
CA LEU A 89 -18.86 8.20 4.97
C LEU A 89 -18.30 9.44 5.70
N ASP A 90 -17.39 9.30 6.67
CA ASP A 90 -16.90 10.46 7.45
C ASP A 90 -15.80 11.26 6.74
N THR A 91 -15.38 10.86 5.54
CA THR A 91 -14.33 11.59 4.81
C THR A 91 -14.81 12.87 4.12
N ALA A 92 -16.13 13.13 4.05
CA ALA A 92 -16.64 14.36 3.44
C ALA A 92 -16.57 15.58 4.37
N ASP A 93 -16.67 15.40 5.70
CA ASP A 93 -16.64 16.51 6.68
C ASP A 93 -15.31 16.62 7.47
N GLY A 94 -14.44 15.62 7.38
CA GLY A 94 -13.15 15.59 8.09
C GLY A 94 -11.98 16.34 7.42
N ILE A 95 -12.15 16.85 6.18
CA ILE A 95 -11.08 17.57 5.46
C ILE A 95 -11.11 19.06 5.87
N LYS A 96 -10.92 19.34 7.16
CA LYS A 96 -10.57 20.70 7.60
C LYS A 96 -9.15 20.80 8.14
N ASN A 97 -8.55 19.69 8.59
CA ASN A 97 -7.22 19.70 9.19
C ASN A 97 -6.36 18.53 8.71
N GLY A 98 -5.73 18.70 7.54
CA GLY A 98 -4.46 18.03 7.22
C GLY A 98 -4.53 16.57 6.79
N PHE A 99 -3.67 16.26 5.81
CA PHE A 99 -3.43 14.92 5.27
C PHE A 99 -3.14 13.90 6.39
N LEU A 100 -3.98 12.88 6.49
CA LEU A 100 -3.61 11.63 7.15
C LEU A 100 -2.88 10.75 6.13
N PHE A 101 -1.57 10.97 6.03
CA PHE A 101 -0.63 10.01 5.46
C PHE A 101 -0.32 8.91 6.47
#